data_AF-A0A1I7JN06-F1
#
_entry.id   AF-A0A1I7JN06-F1
#
_cell.length_a   1.000
_cell.length_b   1.000
_cell.length_c   1.000
_cell.angle_alpha   90.00
_cell.angle_beta   90.00
_cell.angle_gamma   90.00
#
_symmetry.space_group_name_H-M   'P 1'
#
loop_
_entity.id
_entity.type
_entity.pdbx_description
1 polymer ?
#
loop_
_entity_poly.entity_id
_entity_poly.type
_entity_poly.pdbx_seq_one_letter_code
_entity_poly.pdbx_strand_id
1 'polypeptide(L)'
;MATDGTANPTWLQGIAISLKTQTATWLVAFMIGILSLFSGHMTESVKFALNRADLRTQQYEELAIEISQHIFSAELTTEFIESNWTTKKTLTDLVAEYNTSITTLRKKEFVYATWIQKYWGKEQSAKFDAFLESIREFDKVIHSLNDEFEKVNITGEQQKVDPKRAKEALKLLQPAATKLRERARSLLVSLS
;
A
#
# COMPACT_ATOMS: atom_id res chain seq x y z
N MET A 1 6.18 49.87 -85.47
CA MET A 1 5.38 48.82 -84.83
C MET A 1 6.11 48.41 -83.56
N ALA A 2 5.46 48.60 -82.41
CA ALA A 2 6.05 48.52 -81.08
C ALA A 2 6.45 47.08 -80.71
N THR A 3 7.65 46.93 -80.17
CA THR A 3 8.12 45.73 -79.49
C THR A 3 7.93 45.92 -77.99
N ASP A 4 6.83 45.40 -77.42
CA ASP A 4 6.67 45.29 -75.97
C ASP A 4 6.73 43.83 -75.56
N GLY A 5 7.95 43.36 -75.33
CA GLY A 5 8.21 42.15 -74.57
C GLY A 5 8.21 42.49 -73.08
N THR A 6 7.11 42.22 -72.39
CA THR A 6 7.06 42.31 -70.93
C THR A 6 7.85 41.14 -70.34
N ALA A 7 9.10 41.41 -69.97
CA ALA A 7 9.90 40.49 -69.16
C ALA A 7 9.22 40.33 -67.79
N ASN A 8 8.62 39.17 -67.54
CA ASN A 8 8.18 38.80 -66.20
C ASN A 8 9.42 38.77 -65.29
N PRO A 9 9.46 39.51 -64.17
CA PRO A 9 10.69 39.64 -63.42
C PRO A 9 10.99 38.34 -62.67
N THR A 10 12.03 37.64 -63.10
CA THR A 10 12.61 36.43 -62.49
C THR A 10 12.89 36.59 -60.98
N TRP A 11 13.08 37.82 -60.50
CA TRP A 11 13.30 38.12 -59.09
C TRP A 11 12.02 37.97 -58.23
N LEU A 12 10.82 38.27 -58.76
CA LEU A 12 9.56 38.06 -58.03
C LEU A 12 9.24 36.57 -57.86
N GLN A 13 9.58 35.76 -58.87
CA GLN A 13 9.51 34.30 -58.77
C GLN A 13 10.53 33.77 -57.75
N GLY A 14 11.75 34.32 -57.74
CA GLY A 14 12.78 33.99 -56.74
C GLY A 14 12.37 34.33 -55.30
N ILE A 15 11.74 35.49 -55.08
CA ILE A 15 11.21 35.89 -53.76
C ILE A 15 10.04 35.01 -53.35
N ALA A 16 9.10 34.71 -54.25
CA ALA A 16 7.98 33.83 -53.95
C ALA A 16 8.41 32.39 -53.62
N ILE A 17 9.41 31.86 -54.35
CA ILE A 17 10.01 30.56 -54.07
C ILE A 17 10.76 30.59 -52.73
N SER A 18 11.55 31.62 -52.45
CA SER A 18 12.28 31.77 -51.18
C SER A 18 11.34 31.88 -49.98
N LEU A 19 10.26 32.67 -50.08
CA LEU A 19 9.22 32.78 -49.06
C LEU A 19 8.51 31.44 -48.83
N LYS A 20 8.17 30.72 -49.90
CA LYS A 20 7.53 29.40 -49.81
C LYS A 20 8.45 28.38 -49.13
N THR A 21 9.73 28.35 -49.49
CA THR A 21 10.71 27.44 -48.89
C THR A 21 10.98 27.78 -47.42
N GLN A 22 11.16 29.06 -47.09
CA GLN A 22 11.32 29.48 -45.69
C GLN A 22 10.08 29.17 -44.86
N THR A 23 8.88 29.47 -45.37
CA THR A 23 7.62 29.17 -44.67
C THR A 23 7.44 27.67 -44.45
N ALA A 24 7.79 26.84 -45.44
CA ALA A 24 7.76 25.40 -45.30
C ALA A 24 8.77 24.89 -44.24
N THR A 25 9.99 25.43 -44.20
CA THR A 25 10.99 25.08 -43.18
C THR A 25 10.53 25.47 -41.77
N TRP A 26 9.96 26.67 -41.59
CA TRP A 26 9.43 27.12 -40.30
C TRP A 26 8.23 26.28 -39.85
N LEU A 27 7.34 25.89 -40.78
CA LEU A 27 6.20 25.01 -40.49
C LEU A 27 6.68 23.62 -40.03
N VAL A 28 7.66 23.04 -40.72
CA VAL A 28 8.23 21.73 -40.35
C VAL A 28 8.93 21.80 -39.00
N ALA A 29 9.74 22.83 -38.75
CA ALA A 29 10.41 23.03 -37.45
C ALA A 29 9.40 23.21 -36.31
N PHE A 30 8.31 23.96 -36.54
CA PHE A 30 7.23 24.16 -35.58
C PHE A 30 6.48 22.85 -35.28
N MET A 31 6.15 22.06 -36.32
CA MET A 31 5.53 20.74 -36.17
C MET A 31 6.42 19.76 -35.39
N ILE A 32 7.73 19.74 -35.68
CA ILE A 32 8.69 18.92 -34.93
C ILE A 32 8.76 19.39 -33.48
N GLY A 33 8.83 20.70 -33.22
CA GLY A 33 8.82 21.26 -31.87
C GLY A 33 7.57 20.87 -31.07
N ILE A 34 6.39 20.97 -31.69
CA ILE A 34 5.13 20.50 -31.10
C ILE A 34 5.21 19.01 -30.80
N LEU A 35 5.56 18.17 -31.78
CA LEU A 35 5.64 16.73 -31.60
C LEU A 35 6.65 16.32 -30.52
N SER A 36 7.78 17.02 -30.42
CA SER A 36 8.77 16.80 -29.36
C SER A 36 8.25 17.18 -27.98
N LEU A 37 7.53 18.30 -27.85
CA LEU A 37 6.91 18.71 -26.57
C LEU A 37 5.82 17.73 -26.13
N PHE A 38 4.95 17.30 -27.06
CA PHE A 38 3.89 16.33 -26.77
C PHE A 38 4.45 14.93 -26.50
N SER A 39 5.47 14.50 -27.25
CA SER A 39 6.16 13.22 -27.02
C SER A 39 6.88 13.21 -25.67
N GLY A 40 7.52 14.31 -25.27
CA GLY A 40 8.11 14.49 -23.95
C GLY A 40 7.06 14.34 -22.85
N HIS A 41 5.96 15.09 -22.94
CA HIS A 41 4.87 15.04 -21.95
C HIS A 41 4.21 13.66 -21.86
N MET A 42 4.00 12.97 -22.98
CA MET A 42 3.46 11.62 -22.99
C MET A 42 4.43 10.63 -22.35
N THR A 43 5.71 10.70 -22.70
CA THR A 43 6.74 9.80 -22.14
C THR A 43 6.91 10.02 -20.64
N GLU A 44 6.88 11.27 -20.17
CA GLU A 44 6.89 11.61 -18.75
C GLU A 44 5.63 11.11 -18.05
N SER A 45 4.44 11.32 -18.62
CA SER A 45 3.18 10.82 -18.05
C SER A 45 3.19 9.30 -17.90
N VAL A 46 3.71 8.57 -18.90
CA VAL A 46 3.88 7.12 -18.84
C VAL A 46 4.91 6.72 -17.77
N LYS A 47 6.06 7.39 -17.71
CA LYS A 47 7.07 7.13 -16.65
C LYS A 47 6.51 7.39 -15.25
N PHE A 48 5.77 8.49 -15.05
CA PHE A 48 5.12 8.80 -13.78
C PHE A 48 4.04 7.77 -13.43
N ALA A 49 3.24 7.32 -14.41
CA ALA A 49 2.25 6.28 -14.21
C ALA A 49 2.89 4.94 -13.83
N LEU A 50 3.98 4.55 -14.52
CA LEU A 50 4.76 3.35 -14.21
C LEU A 50 5.40 3.43 -12.82
N ASN A 51 6.06 4.54 -12.48
CA ASN A 51 6.65 4.75 -11.16
C ASN A 51 5.58 4.74 -10.06
N ARG A 52 4.39 5.30 -10.31
CA ARG A 52 3.28 5.26 -9.37
C ARG A 52 2.74 3.85 -9.18
N ALA A 53 2.64 3.06 -10.25
CA ALA A 53 2.22 1.67 -10.19
C ALA A 53 3.24 0.81 -9.42
N ASP A 54 4.54 1.01 -9.66
CA ASP A 54 5.63 0.33 -8.96
C ASP A 54 5.59 0.61 -7.44
N LEU A 55 5.48 1.90 -7.06
CA LEU A 55 5.30 2.29 -5.66
C LEU A 55 4.04 1.70 -5.03
N ARG A 56 2.93 1.61 -5.78
CA ARG A 56 1.68 1.01 -5.30
C ARG A 56 1.87 -0.48 -5.01
N THR A 57 2.55 -1.22 -5.90
CA THR A 57 2.85 -2.65 -5.70
C THR A 57 3.76 -2.86 -4.51
N GLN A 58 4.88 -2.12 -4.42
CA GLN A 58 5.83 -2.25 -3.31
C GLN A 58 5.17 -1.99 -1.95
N GLN A 59 4.37 -0.91 -1.85
CA GLN A 59 3.67 -0.55 -0.62
C GLN A 59 2.58 -1.56 -0.26
N TYR A 60 1.90 -2.13 -1.27
CA TYR A 60 0.96 -3.22 -1.06
C TYR A 60 1.65 -4.46 -0.51
N GLU A 61 2.77 -4.88 -1.09
CA GLU A 61 3.52 -6.07 -0.64
C GLU A 61 4.00 -5.90 0.80
N GLU A 62 4.58 -4.75 1.13
CA GLU A 62 5.02 -4.44 2.50
C GLU A 62 3.86 -4.52 3.50
N LEU A 63 2.74 -3.85 3.20
CA LEU A 63 1.56 -3.87 4.05
C LEU A 63 0.98 -5.29 4.17
N ALA A 64 0.90 -6.03 3.07
CA ALA A 64 0.36 -7.38 3.04
C ALA A 64 1.18 -8.34 3.91
N ILE A 65 2.51 -8.27 3.84
CA ILE A 65 3.40 -9.08 4.66
C ILE A 65 3.19 -8.79 6.15
N GLU A 66 3.13 -7.52 6.55
CA GLU A 66 2.94 -7.16 7.96
C GLU A 66 1.55 -7.54 8.49
N ILE A 67 0.50 -7.36 7.67
CA ILE A 67 -0.85 -7.82 8.00
C ILE A 67 -0.87 -9.34 8.15
N SER A 68 -0.30 -10.09 7.20
CA SER A 68 -0.24 -11.54 7.25
C SER A 68 0.52 -12.05 8.46
N GLN A 69 1.67 -11.45 8.79
CA GLN A 69 2.44 -11.80 9.97
C GLN A 69 1.63 -11.59 11.25
N HIS A 70 0.92 -10.47 11.37
CA HIS A 70 0.12 -10.19 12.56
C HIS A 70 -1.08 -11.15 12.70
N ILE A 71 -1.78 -11.44 11.61
CA ILE A 71 -2.89 -12.41 11.63
C ILE A 71 -2.39 -13.78 12.05
N PHE A 72 -1.28 -14.24 11.46
CA PHE A 72 -0.68 -15.52 11.81
C PHE A 72 -0.33 -15.59 13.31
N SER A 73 0.34 -14.57 13.85
CA SER A 73 0.67 -14.52 15.28
C SER A 73 -0.58 -14.45 16.18
N ALA A 74 -1.64 -13.75 15.76
CA ALA A 74 -2.90 -13.68 16.49
C ALA A 74 -3.66 -15.03 16.50
N GLU A 75 -3.72 -15.71 15.36
CA GLU A 75 -4.32 -17.04 15.22
C GLU A 75 -3.54 -18.08 16.01
N LEU A 76 -2.21 -18.08 15.90
CA LEU A 76 -1.34 -18.98 16.66
C LEU A 76 -1.48 -18.76 18.17
N THR A 77 -1.59 -17.49 18.61
CA THR A 77 -1.83 -17.17 20.02
C THR A 77 -3.16 -17.73 20.49
N THR A 78 -4.20 -17.60 19.68
CA THR A 78 -5.53 -18.15 19.97
C THR A 78 -5.49 -19.68 20.08
N GLU A 79 -4.82 -20.35 19.13
CA GLU A 79 -4.68 -21.81 19.10
C GLU A 79 -3.94 -22.35 20.33
N PHE A 80 -2.88 -21.68 20.77
CA PHE A 80 -2.11 -22.09 21.95
C PHE A 80 -2.91 -21.97 23.25
N ILE A 81 -3.74 -20.92 23.35
CA ILE A 81 -4.67 -20.74 24.47
C ILE A 81 -5.76 -21.82 24.43
N GLU A 82 -6.33 -22.09 23.25
CA GLU A 82 -7.36 -23.12 23.05
C GLU A 82 -6.87 -24.53 23.39
N SER A 83 -5.66 -24.85 22.95
CA SER A 83 -5.04 -26.16 23.18
C SER A 83 -4.43 -26.31 24.58
N ASN A 84 -4.48 -25.27 25.42
CA ASN A 84 -3.84 -25.23 26.73
C ASN A 84 -2.32 -25.57 26.66
N TRP A 85 -1.67 -25.04 25.63
CA TRP A 85 -0.23 -25.17 25.38
C TRP A 85 0.57 -23.97 25.88
N THR A 86 0.01 -23.16 26.79
CA THR A 86 0.60 -21.94 27.33
C THR A 86 1.62 -22.20 28.44
N THR A 87 2.56 -23.12 28.23
CA THR A 87 3.70 -23.32 29.16
C THR A 87 4.67 -22.16 29.09
N LYS A 88 5.55 -21.99 30.09
CA LYS A 88 6.61 -20.98 30.05
C LYS A 88 7.38 -20.97 28.71
N LYS A 89 7.89 -22.13 28.29
CA LYS A 89 8.69 -22.27 27.06
C LYS A 89 7.93 -21.74 25.83
N THR A 90 6.69 -22.19 25.65
CA THR A 90 5.89 -21.83 24.48
C THR A 90 5.36 -20.41 24.56
N LEU A 91 5.03 -19.92 25.75
CA LEU A 91 4.49 -18.59 25.95
C LEU A 91 5.52 -17.48 25.76
N THR A 92 6.80 -17.72 26.08
CA THR A 92 7.88 -16.75 25.83
C THR A 92 7.96 -16.38 24.35
N ASP A 93 8.08 -17.39 23.48
CA ASP A 93 8.22 -17.18 22.03
C ASP A 93 6.92 -16.62 21.44
N LEU A 94 5.78 -17.15 21.85
CA LEU A 94 4.46 -16.72 21.39
C LEU A 94 4.18 -15.24 21.69
N VAL A 95 4.44 -14.80 22.93
CA VAL A 95 4.25 -13.40 23.34
C VAL A 95 5.25 -12.50 22.61
N ALA A 96 6.49 -12.93 22.42
CA ALA A 96 7.50 -12.17 21.70
C ALA A 96 7.12 -11.97 20.22
N GLU A 97 6.67 -13.02 19.53
CA GLU A 97 6.23 -12.96 18.14
C GLU A 97 4.98 -12.08 17.99
N TYR A 98 3.97 -12.30 18.84
CA TYR A 98 2.76 -11.48 18.85
C TYR A 98 3.11 -9.99 19.06
N ASN A 99 3.87 -9.66 20.10
CA ASN A 99 4.26 -8.28 20.41
C ASN A 99 5.08 -7.64 19.28
N THR A 100 5.97 -8.41 18.64
CA THR A 100 6.74 -7.93 17.49
C THR A 100 5.82 -7.61 16.31
N SER A 101 4.88 -8.50 15.99
CA SER A 101 3.95 -8.32 14.88
C SER A 101 3.07 -7.08 15.06
N ILE A 102 2.46 -6.92 16.23
CA ILE A 102 1.58 -5.79 16.50
C ILE A 102 2.39 -4.49 16.61
N THR A 103 3.57 -4.51 17.24
CA THR A 103 4.42 -3.32 17.34
C THR A 103 4.84 -2.81 15.97
N THR A 104 5.22 -3.72 15.06
CA THR A 104 5.62 -3.37 13.69
C THR A 104 4.48 -2.66 12.96
N LEU A 105 3.29 -3.29 12.96
CA LEU A 105 2.11 -2.76 12.30
C LEU A 105 1.63 -1.43 12.91
N ARG A 106 1.62 -1.32 14.25
CA ARG A 106 1.20 -0.10 14.97
C ARG A 106 2.18 1.06 14.78
N LYS A 107 3.49 0.80 14.70
CA LYS A 107 4.51 1.86 14.44
C LYS A 107 4.35 2.48 13.06
N LYS A 108 3.90 1.70 12.07
CA LYS A 108 3.70 2.15 10.69
C LYS A 108 2.25 2.55 10.38
N GLU A 109 1.35 2.56 11.37
CA GLU A 109 -0.08 2.85 11.17
C GLU A 109 -0.33 4.14 10.35
N PHE A 110 0.31 5.25 10.71
CA PHE A 110 0.15 6.52 10.00
C PHE A 110 0.75 6.50 8.59
N VAL A 111 1.84 5.75 8.39
CA VAL A 111 2.47 5.57 7.08
C VAL A 111 1.51 4.82 6.18
N TYR A 112 0.95 3.71 6.65
CA TYR A 112 -0.03 2.91 5.92
C TYR A 112 -1.33 3.64 5.64
N ALA A 113 -1.88 4.37 6.62
CA ALA A 113 -3.05 5.21 6.38
C ALA A 113 -2.80 6.24 5.27
N THR A 114 -1.63 6.88 5.29
CA THR A 114 -1.23 7.86 4.26
C THR A 114 -1.08 7.20 2.89
N TRP A 115 -0.44 6.03 2.81
CA TRP A 115 -0.28 5.29 1.56
C TRP A 115 -1.63 4.87 0.99
N ILE A 116 -2.48 4.25 1.79
CA ILE A 116 -3.81 3.79 1.36
C ILE A 116 -4.64 4.96 0.85
N GLN A 117 -4.68 6.07 1.59
CA GLN A 117 -5.40 7.26 1.17
C GLN A 117 -4.85 7.87 -0.13
N LYS A 118 -3.53 7.86 -0.33
CA LYS A 118 -2.84 8.45 -1.49
C LYS A 118 -2.99 7.62 -2.76
N TYR A 119 -2.90 6.29 -2.65
CA TYR A 119 -2.81 5.40 -3.82
C TYR A 119 -4.12 4.66 -4.13
N TRP A 120 -5.01 4.47 -3.14
CA TRP A 120 -6.28 3.77 -3.32
C TRP A 120 -7.51 4.64 -3.01
N GLY A 121 -7.41 5.55 -2.05
CA GLY A 121 -8.45 6.54 -1.75
C GLY A 121 -9.25 6.25 -0.48
N LYS A 122 -10.33 7.02 -0.31
CA LYS A 122 -11.07 7.12 0.96
C LYS A 122 -11.79 5.83 1.36
N GLU A 123 -12.31 5.07 0.39
CA GLU A 123 -13.03 3.83 0.68
C GLU A 123 -12.09 2.78 1.28
N GLN A 124 -10.91 2.60 0.69
CA GLN A 124 -9.88 1.69 1.18
C GLN A 124 -9.30 2.18 2.51
N SER A 125 -9.18 3.49 2.70
CA SER A 125 -8.79 4.05 4.01
C SER A 125 -9.80 3.67 5.10
N ALA A 126 -11.10 3.74 4.84
CA ALA A 126 -12.11 3.31 5.79
C ALA A 126 -12.05 1.80 6.09
N LYS A 127 -11.73 0.96 5.08
CA LYS A 127 -11.47 -0.47 5.30
C LYS A 127 -10.24 -0.71 6.18
N PHE A 128 -9.20 0.09 6.01
CA PHE A 128 -8.01 0.04 6.86
C PHE A 128 -8.30 0.44 8.30
N ASP A 129 -9.06 1.51 8.51
CA ASP A 129 -9.48 1.94 9.85
C ASP A 129 -10.29 0.86 10.56
N ALA A 130 -11.22 0.21 9.84
CA ALA A 130 -11.97 -0.92 10.36
C ALA A 130 -11.07 -2.12 10.68
N PHE A 131 -10.07 -2.41 9.86
CA PHE A 131 -9.09 -3.45 10.16
C PHE A 131 -8.29 -3.14 11.44
N LEU A 132 -7.80 -1.90 11.60
CA LEU A 132 -7.08 -1.46 12.79
C LEU A 132 -7.95 -1.49 14.06
N GLU A 133 -9.26 -1.20 13.93
CA GLU A 133 -10.20 -1.37 15.03
C GLU A 133 -10.24 -2.82 15.51
N SER A 134 -10.28 -3.80 14.59
CA SER A 134 -10.28 -5.22 14.95
C SER A 134 -8.97 -5.69 15.56
N ILE A 135 -7.82 -5.12 15.16
CA ILE A 135 -6.55 -5.35 15.85
C ILE A 135 -6.67 -4.90 17.31
N ARG A 136 -7.18 -3.68 17.55
CA ARG A 136 -7.33 -3.15 18.92
C ARG A 136 -8.32 -3.96 19.76
N GLU A 137 -9.39 -4.48 19.15
CA GLU A 137 -10.34 -5.37 19.82
C GLU A 137 -9.67 -6.67 20.25
N PHE A 138 -8.93 -7.32 19.35
CA PHE A 138 -8.17 -8.54 19.65
C PHE A 138 -7.13 -8.28 20.75
N ASP A 139 -6.37 -7.20 20.61
CA ASP A 139 -5.30 -6.81 21.52
C ASP A 139 -5.79 -6.52 22.95
N LYS A 140 -6.98 -5.92 23.09
CA LYS A 140 -7.61 -5.74 24.41
C LYS A 140 -7.84 -7.07 25.12
N VAL A 141 -8.22 -8.12 24.38
CA VAL A 141 -8.45 -9.44 24.98
C VAL A 141 -7.12 -10.09 25.36
N ILE A 142 -6.09 -9.97 24.52
CA ILE A 142 -4.74 -10.44 24.86
C ILE A 142 -4.22 -9.74 26.12
N HIS A 143 -4.35 -8.41 26.21
CA HIS A 143 -3.94 -7.66 27.39
C HIS A 143 -4.69 -8.06 28.67
N SER A 144 -5.94 -8.54 28.56
CA SER A 144 -6.67 -9.06 29.72
C SER A 144 -6.07 -10.35 30.31
N LEU A 145 -5.17 -11.01 29.56
CA LEU A 145 -4.41 -12.19 30.00
C LEU A 145 -3.00 -11.84 30.49
N ASN A 146 -2.56 -10.58 30.44
CA ASN A 146 -1.19 -10.19 30.80
C ASN A 146 -0.78 -10.68 32.19
N ASP A 147 -1.64 -10.54 33.20
CA ASP A 147 -1.34 -11.01 34.56
C ASP A 147 -1.08 -12.52 34.61
N GLU A 148 -1.85 -13.31 33.84
CA GLU A 148 -1.63 -14.76 33.75
C GLU A 148 -0.38 -15.08 32.93
N PHE A 149 -0.10 -14.31 31.89
CA PHE A 149 1.12 -14.48 31.11
C PHE A 149 2.36 -14.15 31.92
N GLU A 150 2.32 -13.13 32.78
CA GLU A 150 3.41 -12.77 33.67
C GLU A 150 3.69 -13.87 34.70
N LYS A 151 2.64 -14.43 35.31
CA LYS A 151 2.74 -15.55 36.26
C LYS A 151 3.42 -16.77 35.67
N VAL A 152 3.22 -17.03 34.39
CA VAL A 152 3.80 -18.20 33.70
C VAL A 152 5.18 -17.90 33.13
N ASN A 153 5.30 -16.81 32.38
CA ASN A 153 6.48 -16.50 31.58
C ASN A 153 7.60 -15.85 32.41
N ILE A 154 7.24 -14.92 33.30
CA ILE A 154 8.19 -14.08 34.03
C ILE A 154 8.45 -14.64 35.42
N THR A 155 7.41 -14.67 36.27
CA THR A 155 7.59 -15.04 37.70
C THR A 155 7.70 -16.56 37.89
N GLY A 156 7.04 -17.34 37.03
CA GLY A 156 7.02 -18.80 37.13
C GLY A 156 6.15 -19.33 38.28
N GLU A 157 5.24 -18.51 38.81
CA GLU A 157 4.23 -18.89 39.81
C GLU A 157 3.27 -19.97 39.29
N GLN A 158 3.05 -20.03 37.98
CA GLN A 158 2.18 -21.00 37.33
C GLN A 158 2.93 -21.77 36.23
N GLN A 159 2.62 -23.05 36.05
CA GLN A 159 3.17 -23.85 34.94
C GLN A 159 2.54 -23.50 33.60
N LYS A 160 1.27 -23.08 33.62
CA LYS A 160 0.43 -22.70 32.47
C LYS A 160 -0.58 -21.65 32.88
N VAL A 161 -1.13 -20.94 31.90
CA VAL A 161 -2.24 -19.97 32.12
C VAL A 161 -3.43 -20.70 32.71
N ASP A 162 -4.15 -20.06 33.66
CA ASP A 162 -5.35 -20.65 34.26
C ASP A 162 -6.36 -21.07 33.18
N PRO A 163 -6.73 -22.36 33.08
CA PRO A 163 -7.69 -22.85 32.09
C PRO A 163 -9.05 -22.16 32.15
N LYS A 164 -9.49 -21.67 33.31
CA LYS A 164 -10.76 -20.93 33.43
C LYS A 164 -10.66 -19.57 32.77
N ARG A 165 -9.59 -18.82 33.05
CA ARG A 165 -9.31 -17.52 32.45
C ARG A 165 -9.06 -17.64 30.95
N ALA A 166 -8.32 -18.65 30.51
CA ALA A 166 -8.14 -18.99 29.11
C ALA A 166 -9.48 -19.22 28.41
N LYS A 167 -10.38 -20.03 29.00
CA LYS A 167 -11.71 -20.31 28.44
C LYS A 167 -12.60 -19.06 28.37
N GLU A 168 -12.51 -18.16 29.35
CA GLU A 168 -13.22 -16.87 29.31
C GLU A 168 -12.70 -15.97 28.19
N ALA A 169 -11.38 -15.85 28.06
CA ALA A 169 -10.75 -15.06 27.00
C ALA A 169 -11.05 -15.63 25.61
N LEU A 170 -11.05 -16.96 25.43
CA LEU A 170 -11.33 -17.61 24.14
C LEU A 170 -12.71 -17.25 23.57
N LYS A 171 -13.72 -17.06 24.43
CA LYS A 171 -15.06 -16.61 24.00
C LYS A 171 -15.03 -15.25 23.30
N LEU A 172 -14.00 -14.44 23.57
CA LEU A 172 -13.79 -13.13 22.95
C LEU A 172 -12.72 -13.18 21.86
N LEU A 173 -11.64 -13.97 22.04
CA LEU A 173 -10.56 -14.12 21.07
C LEU A 173 -11.03 -14.76 19.77
N GLN A 174 -11.78 -15.86 19.83
CA GLN A 174 -12.23 -16.57 18.62
C GLN A 174 -13.07 -15.68 17.67
N PRO A 175 -14.11 -14.96 18.15
CA PRO A 175 -14.83 -14.04 17.27
C PRO A 175 -13.97 -12.84 16.84
N ALA A 176 -13.10 -12.31 17.72
CA ALA A 176 -12.20 -11.22 17.36
C ALA A 176 -11.19 -11.62 16.27
N ALA A 177 -10.60 -12.82 16.35
CA ALA A 177 -9.69 -13.38 15.36
C ALA A 177 -10.40 -13.59 14.01
N THR A 178 -11.63 -14.11 14.05
CA THR A 178 -12.45 -14.28 12.84
C THR A 178 -12.71 -12.93 12.17
N LYS A 179 -13.15 -11.93 12.94
CA LYS A 179 -13.40 -10.56 12.46
C LYS A 179 -12.13 -9.90 11.91
N LEU A 180 -11.00 -10.06 12.61
CA LEU A 180 -9.68 -9.59 12.19
C LEU A 180 -9.31 -10.15 10.81
N ARG A 181 -9.41 -11.47 10.64
CA ARG A 181 -9.11 -12.17 9.39
C ARG A 181 -10.03 -11.71 8.24
N GLU A 182 -11.33 -11.59 8.50
CA GLU A 182 -12.30 -11.14 7.50
C GLU A 182 -12.03 -9.71 7.04
N ARG A 183 -11.80 -8.78 7.98
CA ARG A 183 -11.49 -7.38 7.66
C ARG A 183 -10.14 -7.25 6.95
N ALA A 184 -9.14 -8.01 7.36
CA ALA A 184 -7.86 -8.05 6.67
C ALA A 184 -7.99 -8.55 5.23
N ARG A 185 -8.72 -9.65 5.00
CA ARG A 185 -8.97 -10.17 3.66
C ARG A 185 -9.72 -9.15 2.80
N SER A 186 -10.76 -8.53 3.35
CA SER A 186 -11.52 -7.48 2.67
C SER A 186 -10.64 -6.29 2.26
N LEU A 187 -9.77 -5.85 3.16
CA LEU A 187 -8.78 -4.80 2.88
C LEU A 187 -7.82 -5.25 1.76
N LEU A 188 -7.12 -6.37 1.91
CA LEU A 188 -6.09 -6.81 0.96
C LEU A 188 -6.64 -7.03 -0.45
N VAL A 189 -7.85 -7.60 -0.58
CA VAL A 189 -8.54 -7.75 -1.87
C VAL A 189 -8.94 -6.41 -2.47
N SER A 190 -9.24 -5.40 -1.64
CA SER A 190 -9.55 -4.06 -2.13
C SER A 190 -8.32 -3.25 -2.55
N LEU A 191 -7.12 -3.71 -2.18
CA LEU A 191 -5.85 -3.06 -2.52
C LEU A 191 -5.15 -3.70 -3.73
N SER A 192 -5.45 -4.96 -4.06
CA SER A 192 -5.05 -5.58 -5.34
C SER A 192 -5.77 -4.91 -6.51
#